data_AF-A0A8C7KCJ2-F1
#
_entry.id   AF-A0A8C7KCJ2-F1
#
_cell.length_a   1.000
_cell.length_b   1.000
_cell.length_c   1.000
_cell.angle_alpha   90.00
_cell.angle_beta   90.00
_cell.angle_gamma   90.00
#
_symmetry.space_group_name_H-M   'P 1'
#
loop_
_entity.id
_entity.type
_entity.pdbx_description
1 polymer ?
#
loop_
_entity_poly.entity_id
_entity_poly.type
_entity_poly.pdbx_seq_one_letter_code
_entity_poly.pdbx_strand_id
1 'polypeptide(L)'
;MATRLTTIGGGGGMPFEFHGMKNGATLKKIGVAVEGWQVKAVRAELTDGRVATFGEAKTFIEFEFDLGEHITKLSLWGNGAGTRLGAIKFTTSKEREFFQKMTSWGLKKEYTIDVGSGICLGLQGRSGADIDCMGFLFINAVKSTDLTDMKYPTLSLYKPQVTPEYVKSVSHHNDTSLVQEESITYSKTLTKTSSWSVSNKIESTLNVSVKAGIPDLVEVSSGFSLTVGVQQSTSLQKTETITESDTISLKIPPGKTMDVEITVGKANIDLDYRATVKVTCMNGSQLVFPSNGIYTGVTYTSARVSTKER
;
A
#
# COMPACT_ATOMS: atom_id res chain seq x y z
N MET A 1 7.12 -9.29 -21.32
CA MET A 1 6.93 -9.82 -19.94
C MET A 1 7.10 -8.67 -18.96
N ALA A 2 6.42 -8.65 -17.81
CA ALA A 2 6.47 -7.54 -16.82
C ALA A 2 7.69 -7.58 -15.90
N THR A 3 8.35 -8.73 -15.84
CA THR A 3 9.58 -8.96 -15.10
C THR A 3 10.73 -9.21 -16.06
N ARG A 4 11.95 -9.14 -15.53
CA ARG A 4 13.19 -9.53 -16.20
C ARG A 4 14.07 -10.35 -15.25
N LEU A 5 14.78 -11.30 -15.83
CA LEU A 5 15.68 -12.20 -15.13
C LEU A 5 16.87 -12.50 -16.05
N THR A 6 18.07 -12.34 -15.52
CA THR A 6 19.31 -12.81 -16.16
C THR A 6 20.04 -13.70 -15.17
N THR A 7 20.17 -14.98 -15.50
CA THR A 7 20.88 -15.97 -14.67
C THR A 7 22.32 -16.12 -15.13
N ILE A 8 23.26 -16.09 -14.18
CA ILE A 8 24.69 -16.31 -14.44
C ILE A 8 25.18 -17.53 -13.66
N GLY A 9 25.96 -18.40 -14.30
CA GLY A 9 26.53 -19.61 -13.70
C GLY A 9 26.60 -20.78 -14.69
N GLY A 10 26.57 -22.01 -14.17
CA GLY A 10 26.56 -23.27 -14.94
C GLY A 10 25.20 -23.95 -15.02
N GLY A 11 25.14 -25.09 -15.72
CA GLY A 11 23.91 -25.86 -15.97
C GLY A 11 23.59 -26.98 -14.97
N GLY A 12 24.41 -27.16 -13.93
CA GLY A 12 24.23 -28.20 -12.92
C GLY A 12 23.09 -27.91 -11.94
N GLY A 13 22.99 -28.71 -10.87
CA GLY A 13 22.03 -28.51 -9.78
C GLY A 13 20.56 -28.71 -10.18
N MET A 14 19.68 -28.52 -9.20
CA MET A 14 18.22 -28.54 -9.38
C MET A 14 17.66 -27.12 -9.50
N PRO A 15 16.67 -26.88 -10.36
CA PRO A 15 16.07 -25.56 -10.51
C PRO A 15 15.33 -25.13 -9.23
N PHE A 16 15.37 -23.83 -8.94
CA PHE A 16 14.57 -23.21 -7.89
C PHE A 16 13.98 -21.87 -8.33
N GLU A 17 12.81 -21.55 -7.79
CA GLU A 17 12.10 -20.29 -7.96
C GLU A 17 11.63 -19.78 -6.59
N PHE A 18 12.09 -18.60 -6.19
CA PHE A 18 11.75 -18.01 -4.90
C PHE A 18 11.47 -16.52 -5.05
N HIS A 19 10.21 -16.21 -5.34
CA HIS A 19 9.81 -14.85 -5.65
C HIS A 19 8.34 -14.54 -5.29
N GLY A 20 8.02 -13.25 -5.18
CA GLY A 20 6.69 -12.72 -4.86
C GLY A 20 5.80 -12.37 -6.04
N MET A 21 6.00 -12.93 -7.25
CA MET A 21 5.15 -12.59 -8.42
C MET A 21 3.64 -12.72 -8.17
N LYS A 22 3.22 -13.64 -7.29
CA LYS A 22 1.81 -13.92 -7.01
C LYS A 22 1.17 -12.96 -5.99
N ASN A 23 1.95 -12.20 -5.22
CA ASN A 23 1.46 -11.40 -4.11
C ASN A 23 2.20 -10.06 -3.91
N GLY A 24 3.12 -9.71 -4.82
CA GLY A 24 3.90 -8.48 -4.77
C GLY A 24 5.01 -8.46 -3.71
N ALA A 25 5.31 -9.58 -3.05
CA ALA A 25 6.40 -9.63 -2.08
C ALA A 25 7.76 -9.38 -2.77
N THR A 26 8.60 -8.56 -2.13
CA THR A 26 9.92 -8.19 -2.64
C THR A 26 11.02 -8.76 -1.77
N LEU A 27 12.25 -8.77 -2.27
CA LEU A 27 13.42 -9.21 -1.51
C LEU A 27 13.67 -8.25 -0.35
N LYS A 28 13.53 -8.73 0.88
CA LYS A 28 13.76 -7.98 2.11
C LYS A 28 15.18 -8.14 2.62
N LYS A 29 15.72 -9.36 2.54
CA LYS A 29 17.05 -9.68 3.05
C LYS A 29 17.70 -10.77 2.23
N ILE A 30 19.00 -10.66 2.03
CA ILE A 30 19.82 -11.67 1.37
C ILE A 30 21.06 -11.98 2.21
N GLY A 31 21.33 -13.26 2.42
CA GLY A 31 22.56 -13.78 3.00
C GLY A 31 23.32 -14.57 1.96
N VAL A 32 24.62 -14.36 1.85
CA VAL A 32 25.48 -15.06 0.88
C VAL A 32 26.66 -15.70 1.61
N ALA A 33 26.91 -16.97 1.30
CA ALA A 33 28.10 -17.71 1.70
C ALA A 33 28.97 -17.96 0.46
N VAL A 34 30.28 -17.84 0.61
CA VAL A 34 31.26 -17.99 -0.47
C VAL A 34 32.39 -18.92 -0.06
N GLU A 35 32.95 -19.65 -1.02
CA GLU A 35 34.11 -20.52 -0.84
C GLU A 35 35.15 -20.25 -1.94
N GLY A 36 36.17 -21.11 -2.05
CA GLY A 36 37.33 -20.88 -2.90
C GLY A 36 37.01 -20.56 -4.36
N TRP A 37 35.98 -21.19 -4.93
CA TRP A 37 35.72 -21.12 -6.37
C TRP A 37 34.25 -20.90 -6.71
N GLN A 38 33.40 -20.61 -5.72
CA GLN A 38 31.95 -20.51 -5.92
C GLN A 38 31.25 -19.66 -4.84
N VAL A 39 30.06 -19.19 -5.18
CA VAL A 39 29.02 -18.87 -4.21
C VAL A 39 28.45 -20.18 -3.68
N LYS A 40 28.66 -20.41 -2.38
CA LYS A 40 28.35 -21.68 -1.71
C LYS A 40 26.87 -21.82 -1.41
N ALA A 41 26.26 -20.77 -0.87
CA ALA A 41 24.83 -20.79 -0.56
C ALA A 41 24.27 -19.37 -0.56
N VAL A 42 22.96 -19.26 -0.78
CA VAL A 42 22.20 -18.02 -0.69
C VAL A 42 20.96 -18.27 0.16
N ARG A 43 20.76 -17.43 1.17
CA ARG A 43 19.55 -17.37 1.97
C ARG A 43 18.80 -16.10 1.61
N ALA A 44 17.50 -16.19 1.34
CA ALA A 44 16.67 -15.05 1.00
C ALA A 44 15.43 -14.99 1.88
N GLU A 45 15.04 -13.78 2.25
CA GLU A 45 13.79 -13.47 2.93
C GLU A 45 13.01 -12.46 2.10
N LEU A 46 11.72 -12.71 1.91
CA LEU A 46 10.80 -11.81 1.22
C LEU A 46 10.01 -10.97 2.23
N THR A 47 9.41 -9.87 1.78
CA THR A 47 8.62 -8.96 2.65
C THR A 47 7.35 -9.60 3.23
N ASP A 48 6.92 -10.76 2.72
CA ASP A 48 5.83 -11.56 3.26
C ASP A 48 6.28 -12.59 4.33
N GLY A 49 7.56 -12.55 4.73
CA GLY A 49 8.12 -13.40 5.79
C GLY A 49 8.56 -14.78 5.32
N ARG A 50 8.37 -15.14 4.04
CA ARG A 50 8.94 -16.39 3.50
C ARG A 50 10.47 -16.33 3.53
N VAL A 51 11.09 -17.43 3.93
CA VAL A 51 12.56 -17.60 3.95
C VAL A 51 12.92 -18.90 3.24
N ALA A 52 13.96 -18.85 2.41
CA ALA A 52 14.52 -20.05 1.77
C ALA A 52 16.05 -19.99 1.71
N THR A 53 16.69 -21.16 1.73
CA THR A 53 18.14 -21.32 1.55
C THR A 53 18.39 -22.24 0.38
N PHE A 54 19.32 -21.85 -0.50
CA PHE A 54 19.78 -22.61 -1.66
C PHE A 54 21.28 -22.83 -1.54
N GLY A 55 21.78 -24.03 -1.87
CA GLY A 55 23.15 -24.44 -1.52
C GLY A 55 23.28 -24.87 -0.06
N GLU A 56 24.51 -25.18 0.37
CA GLU A 56 24.78 -25.72 1.70
C GLU A 56 25.77 -24.83 2.47
N ALA A 57 25.26 -24.03 3.42
CA ALA A 57 26.09 -23.27 4.36
C ALA A 57 25.37 -23.03 5.69
N LYS A 58 26.15 -22.78 6.75
CA LYS A 58 25.63 -22.44 8.09
C LYS A 58 25.74 -20.96 8.44
N THR A 59 26.71 -20.26 7.85
CA THR A 59 27.00 -18.85 8.10
C THR A 59 26.88 -18.05 6.81
N PHE A 60 26.37 -16.82 6.93
CA PHE A 60 26.10 -15.95 5.80
C PHE A 60 26.58 -14.54 6.11
N ILE A 61 27.08 -13.84 5.09
CA ILE A 61 27.22 -12.40 5.14
C ILE A 61 25.92 -11.82 4.61
N GLU A 62 25.26 -10.99 5.41
CA GLU A 62 23.88 -10.57 5.16
C GLU A 62 23.78 -9.10 4.75
N PHE A 63 22.75 -8.81 3.97
CA PHE A 63 22.30 -7.47 3.62
C PHE A 63 20.78 -7.42 3.77
N GLU A 64 20.30 -6.53 4.63
CA GLU A 64 18.88 -6.26 4.81
C GLU A 64 18.54 -4.91 4.18
N PHE A 65 17.55 -4.91 3.30
CA PHE A 65 17.08 -3.71 2.63
C PHE A 65 16.24 -2.87 3.59
N ASP A 66 16.53 -1.58 3.62
CA ASP A 66 15.65 -0.63 4.31
C ASP A 66 14.31 -0.53 3.56
N LEU A 67 13.28 -0.08 4.27
CA LEU A 67 11.98 0.19 3.66
C LEU A 67 12.12 1.21 2.51
N GLY A 68 11.61 0.86 1.32
CA GLY A 68 11.71 1.68 0.10
C GLY A 68 13.05 1.62 -0.64
N GLU A 69 14.06 0.95 -0.09
CA GLU A 69 15.35 0.78 -0.77
C GLU A 69 15.26 -0.25 -1.89
N HIS A 70 15.86 0.07 -3.04
CA HIS A 70 15.87 -0.79 -4.22
C HIS A 70 17.27 -0.85 -4.84
N ILE A 71 17.52 -1.82 -5.71
CA ILE A 71 18.82 -2.01 -6.35
C ILE A 71 18.95 -1.07 -7.55
N THR A 72 20.02 -0.28 -7.61
CA THR A 72 20.30 0.63 -8.73
C THR A 72 21.32 0.05 -9.71
N LYS A 73 22.21 -0.83 -9.24
CA LYS A 73 23.20 -1.54 -10.05
C LYS A 73 23.34 -2.96 -9.55
N LEU A 74 23.40 -3.92 -10.47
CA LEU A 74 23.71 -5.32 -10.17
C LEU A 74 24.74 -5.83 -11.17
N SER A 75 25.76 -6.49 -10.64
CA SER A 75 26.72 -7.24 -11.42
C SER A 75 26.86 -8.65 -10.86
N LEU A 76 26.92 -9.62 -11.77
CA LEU A 76 27.12 -11.02 -11.47
C LEU A 76 28.37 -11.53 -12.18
N TRP A 77 29.03 -12.51 -11.58
CA TRP A 77 30.15 -13.21 -12.20
C TRP A 77 29.91 -14.70 -12.13
N GLY A 78 30.24 -15.42 -13.20
CA GLY A 78 30.50 -16.85 -13.08
C GLY A 78 31.85 -17.08 -12.40
N ASN A 79 32.11 -18.30 -11.95
CA ASN A 79 33.41 -18.70 -11.41
C ASN A 79 34.57 -18.70 -12.42
N GLY A 80 34.30 -18.39 -13.69
CA GLY A 80 35.30 -18.36 -14.76
C GLY A 80 35.55 -19.71 -15.46
N ALA A 81 34.95 -20.80 -14.97
CA ALA A 81 34.83 -22.09 -15.68
C ALA A 81 33.44 -22.29 -16.29
N GLY A 82 32.47 -21.44 -15.95
CA GLY A 82 31.08 -21.56 -16.43
C GLY A 82 30.30 -22.68 -15.74
N THR A 83 30.71 -23.07 -14.52
CA THR A 83 30.08 -24.18 -13.78
C THR A 83 29.35 -23.73 -12.51
N ARG A 84 29.68 -22.56 -11.96
CA ARG A 84 29.06 -21.97 -10.77
C ARG A 84 28.90 -20.47 -10.91
N LEU A 85 28.01 -19.91 -10.08
CA LEU A 85 28.06 -18.49 -9.75
C LEU A 85 29.31 -18.22 -8.90
N GLY A 86 30.05 -17.15 -9.23
CA GLY A 86 31.32 -16.80 -8.59
C GLY A 86 31.27 -15.52 -7.74
N ALA A 87 30.40 -14.56 -8.08
CA ALA A 87 30.20 -13.36 -7.27
C ALA A 87 28.87 -12.66 -7.52
N ILE A 88 28.45 -11.90 -6.52
CA ILE A 88 27.27 -11.02 -6.51
C ILE A 88 27.72 -9.65 -6.01
N LYS A 89 27.54 -8.61 -6.81
CA LYS A 89 27.75 -7.22 -6.41
C LYS A 89 26.51 -6.40 -6.71
N PHE A 90 26.00 -5.65 -5.74
CA PHE A 90 24.97 -4.64 -6.01
C PHE A 90 25.17 -3.36 -5.22
N THR A 91 24.62 -2.28 -5.78
CA THR A 91 24.50 -0.98 -5.13
C THR A 91 23.03 -0.62 -5.04
N THR A 92 22.61 0.02 -3.96
CA THR A 92 21.22 0.38 -3.72
C THR A 92 20.94 1.86 -3.98
N SER A 93 19.66 2.24 -3.92
CA SER A 93 19.18 3.62 -4.00
C SER A 93 19.61 4.49 -2.80
N LYS A 94 20.17 3.88 -1.75
CA LYS A 94 20.77 4.55 -0.60
C LYS A 94 22.31 4.53 -0.64
N GLU A 95 22.88 4.26 -1.82
CA GLU A 95 24.32 4.21 -2.05
C GLU A 95 25.06 3.15 -1.20
N ARG A 96 24.34 2.17 -0.64
CA ARG A 96 24.93 1.05 0.08
C ARG A 96 25.41 0.00 -0.92
N GLU A 97 26.57 -0.57 -0.65
CA GLU A 97 27.16 -1.61 -1.50
C GLU A 97 27.20 -2.95 -0.77
N PHE A 98 26.87 -4.02 -1.49
CA PHE A 98 27.07 -5.40 -1.06
C PHE A 98 27.85 -6.14 -2.12
N PHE A 99 28.99 -6.73 -1.73
CA PHE A 99 29.84 -7.47 -2.66
C PHE A 99 30.38 -8.74 -2.02
N GLN A 100 29.90 -9.89 -2.51
CA GLN A 100 30.36 -11.21 -2.09
C GLN A 100 30.91 -11.98 -3.28
N LYS A 101 32.10 -12.55 -3.11
CA LYS A 101 32.84 -13.25 -4.18
C LYS A 101 33.58 -14.45 -3.64
N MET A 102 33.82 -15.41 -4.53
CA MET A 102 34.72 -16.54 -4.28
C MET A 102 36.10 -16.07 -3.78
N THR A 103 36.73 -16.86 -2.91
CA THR A 103 37.88 -16.44 -2.11
C THR A 103 39.24 -16.83 -2.67
N SER A 104 39.31 -17.81 -3.57
CA SER A 104 40.58 -18.30 -4.15
C SER A 104 40.70 -18.01 -5.64
N TRP A 105 39.64 -18.25 -6.42
CA TRP A 105 39.67 -18.01 -7.87
C TRP A 105 39.43 -16.53 -8.19
N GLY A 106 40.14 -16.00 -9.18
CA GLY A 106 39.99 -14.63 -9.63
C GLY A 106 38.72 -14.40 -10.45
N LEU A 107 38.09 -13.24 -10.28
CA LEU A 107 36.95 -12.84 -11.12
C LEU A 107 37.40 -12.59 -12.56
N LYS A 108 36.62 -13.10 -13.52
CA LYS A 108 36.84 -12.90 -14.96
C LYS A 108 35.82 -11.91 -15.52
N LYS A 109 34.97 -12.35 -16.45
CA LYS A 109 33.93 -11.53 -17.08
C LYS A 109 32.87 -11.11 -16.08
N GLU A 110 32.72 -9.79 -15.92
CA GLU A 110 31.57 -9.17 -15.26
C GLU A 110 30.36 -9.18 -16.19
N TYR A 111 29.20 -9.52 -15.63
CA TYR A 111 27.91 -9.39 -16.28
C TYR A 111 27.11 -8.31 -15.55
N THR A 112 27.12 -7.10 -16.10
CA THR A 112 26.24 -6.02 -15.64
C THR A 112 24.80 -6.36 -16.02
N ILE A 113 23.92 -6.37 -15.03
CA ILE A 113 22.52 -6.77 -15.19
C ILE A 113 21.65 -5.52 -15.24
N ASP A 114 20.76 -5.48 -16.23
CA ASP A 114 19.74 -4.45 -16.28
C ASP A 114 18.67 -4.73 -15.21
N VAL A 115 18.62 -3.86 -14.19
CA VAL A 115 17.76 -4.00 -13.00
C VAL A 115 16.34 -3.49 -13.21
N GLY A 116 16.02 -2.87 -14.36
CA GLY A 116 14.67 -2.37 -14.62
C GLY A 116 14.26 -1.28 -13.63
N SER A 117 13.24 -1.52 -12.81
CA SER A 117 12.87 -0.59 -11.74
C SER A 117 13.76 -0.68 -10.50
N GLY A 118 14.64 -1.69 -10.42
CA GLY A 118 15.41 -1.99 -9.22
C GLY A 118 14.66 -2.79 -8.15
N ILE A 119 13.34 -2.96 -8.31
CA ILE A 119 12.49 -3.68 -7.36
C ILE A 119 12.62 -5.18 -7.62
N CYS A 120 13.34 -5.86 -6.72
CA CYS A 120 13.59 -7.29 -6.80
C CYS A 120 12.43 -8.07 -6.16
N LEU A 121 11.75 -8.92 -6.93
CA LEU A 121 10.71 -9.83 -6.45
C LEU A 121 11.28 -11.09 -5.80
N GLY A 122 12.57 -11.37 -5.98
CA GLY A 122 13.24 -12.55 -5.43
C GLY A 122 14.29 -13.13 -6.38
N LEU A 123 14.55 -14.43 -6.23
CA LEU A 123 15.66 -15.14 -6.87
C LEU A 123 15.14 -16.33 -7.69
N GLN A 124 15.86 -16.63 -8.77
CA GLN A 124 15.62 -17.82 -9.58
C GLN A 124 16.96 -18.37 -10.08
N GLY A 125 17.10 -19.69 -10.12
CA GLY A 125 18.37 -20.30 -10.45
C GLY A 125 18.38 -21.82 -10.37
N ARG A 126 19.57 -22.36 -10.15
CA ARG A 126 19.83 -23.78 -9.93
C ARG A 126 20.83 -23.97 -8.81
N SER A 127 20.61 -24.95 -7.95
CA SER A 127 21.48 -25.25 -6.83
C SER A 127 21.55 -26.74 -6.50
N GLY A 128 22.68 -27.17 -5.95
CA GLY A 128 22.86 -28.44 -5.25
C GLY A 128 23.60 -28.16 -3.95
N ALA A 129 24.80 -28.71 -3.80
CA ALA A 129 25.70 -28.36 -2.69
C ALA A 129 26.20 -26.90 -2.79
N ASP A 130 26.19 -26.31 -3.98
CA ASP A 130 26.59 -24.93 -4.27
C ASP A 130 25.50 -24.21 -5.10
N ILE A 131 25.71 -22.92 -5.40
CA ILE A 131 24.90 -22.20 -6.40
C ILE A 131 25.48 -22.42 -7.81
N ASP A 132 24.84 -23.30 -8.57
CA ASP A 132 25.19 -23.56 -9.98
C ASP A 132 24.96 -22.32 -10.83
N CYS A 133 23.77 -21.72 -10.78
CA CYS A 133 23.48 -20.43 -11.39
C CYS A 133 22.39 -19.70 -10.63
N MET A 134 22.38 -18.37 -10.71
CA MET A 134 21.31 -17.57 -10.12
C MET A 134 21.14 -16.24 -10.84
N GLY A 135 19.92 -15.72 -10.80
CA GLY A 135 19.58 -14.35 -11.20
C GLY A 135 18.60 -13.74 -10.21
N PHE A 136 18.51 -12.41 -10.27
CA PHE A 136 17.55 -11.60 -9.51
C PHE A 136 16.37 -11.28 -10.43
N LEU A 137 15.16 -11.54 -9.96
CA LEU A 137 13.93 -11.28 -10.73
C LEU A 137 13.46 -9.86 -10.44
N PHE A 138 13.62 -8.95 -11.40
CA PHE A 138 13.21 -7.56 -11.25
C PHE A 138 11.89 -7.27 -11.96
N ILE A 139 11.12 -6.33 -11.41
CA ILE A 139 10.06 -5.66 -12.18
C ILE A 139 10.74 -4.77 -13.23
N ASN A 140 10.20 -4.73 -14.46
CA ASN A 140 10.64 -3.76 -15.45
C ASN A 140 10.38 -2.32 -14.96
N ALA A 141 10.97 -1.33 -15.64
CA ALA A 141 10.69 0.08 -15.38
C ALA A 141 9.18 0.34 -15.30
N VAL A 142 8.74 0.88 -14.16
CA VAL A 142 7.31 1.04 -13.82
C VAL A 142 6.81 2.36 -14.40
N LYS A 143 5.65 2.30 -15.05
CA LYS A 143 4.90 3.46 -15.54
C LYS A 143 3.88 3.92 -14.50
N SER A 144 3.10 2.99 -13.96
CA SER A 144 2.09 3.27 -12.93
C SER A 144 1.84 2.04 -12.06
N THR A 145 1.39 2.28 -10.83
CA THR A 145 0.89 1.25 -9.93
C THR A 145 -0.48 1.67 -9.41
N ASP A 146 -1.48 0.85 -9.69
CA ASP A 146 -2.87 1.11 -9.32
C ASP A 146 -3.42 0.00 -8.43
N LEU A 147 -4.14 0.36 -7.37
CA LEU A 147 -5.01 -0.52 -6.59
C LEU A 147 -6.43 -0.41 -7.16
N THR A 148 -6.90 -1.44 -7.86
CA THR A 148 -8.16 -1.48 -8.60
C THR A 148 -9.10 -2.56 -8.07
N ASP A 149 -10.32 -2.63 -8.63
CA ASP A 149 -11.28 -3.70 -8.35
C ASP A 149 -11.64 -3.81 -6.87
N MET A 150 -11.74 -2.66 -6.21
CA MET A 150 -11.99 -2.52 -4.77
C MET A 150 -13.34 -3.09 -4.37
N LYS A 151 -13.34 -3.90 -3.31
CA LYS A 151 -14.53 -4.46 -2.67
C LYS A 151 -14.42 -4.33 -1.16
N TYR A 152 -15.54 -4.05 -0.51
CA TYR A 152 -15.67 -4.00 0.95
C TYR A 152 -16.62 -5.11 1.41
N PRO A 153 -16.12 -6.34 1.67
CA PRO A 153 -16.98 -7.51 1.83
C PRO A 153 -17.93 -7.44 3.03
N THR A 154 -17.56 -6.69 4.06
CA THR A 154 -18.31 -6.54 5.32
C THR A 154 -19.16 -5.27 5.37
N LEU A 155 -19.19 -4.47 4.30
CA LEU A 155 -19.85 -3.16 4.29
C LEU A 155 -21.34 -3.22 4.63
N SER A 156 -22.08 -4.20 4.09
CA SER A 156 -23.52 -4.35 4.33
C SER A 156 -23.86 -4.77 5.77
N LEU A 157 -22.91 -5.34 6.50
CA LEU A 157 -23.07 -5.78 7.88
C LEU A 157 -22.52 -4.77 8.89
N TYR A 158 -21.78 -3.76 8.40
CA TYR A 158 -21.11 -2.78 9.24
C TYR A 158 -22.13 -1.82 9.86
N LYS A 159 -22.06 -1.67 11.19
CA LYS A 159 -22.89 -0.75 11.96
C LYS A 159 -22.03 0.44 12.42
N PRO A 160 -22.07 1.59 11.72
CA PRO A 160 -21.22 2.71 12.06
C PRO A 160 -21.56 3.27 13.43
N GLN A 161 -20.54 3.51 14.25
CA GLN A 161 -20.66 4.22 15.51
C GLN A 161 -20.60 5.72 15.23
N VAL A 162 -21.75 6.38 15.32
CA VAL A 162 -21.88 7.81 15.00
C VAL A 162 -21.91 8.63 16.28
N THR A 163 -20.95 9.53 16.44
CA THR A 163 -20.90 10.48 17.56
C THR A 163 -21.36 11.85 17.08
N PRO A 164 -22.34 12.50 17.74
CA PRO A 164 -22.73 13.85 17.38
C PRO A 164 -21.60 14.83 17.72
N GLU A 165 -21.25 15.67 16.76
CA GLU A 165 -20.43 16.84 16.99
C GLU A 165 -21.26 18.10 16.86
N TYR A 166 -21.14 18.97 17.85
CA TYR A 166 -21.84 20.24 17.87
C TYR A 166 -21.33 21.19 16.79
N VAL A 167 -22.26 21.92 16.16
CA VAL A 167 -21.98 22.98 15.17
C VAL A 167 -22.35 24.34 15.74
N LYS A 168 -23.60 24.51 16.17
CA LYS A 168 -24.14 25.79 16.64
C LYS A 168 -25.38 25.56 17.51
N SER A 169 -25.63 26.41 18.49
CA SER A 169 -26.91 26.51 19.19
C SER A 169 -27.23 27.97 19.46
N VAL A 170 -28.50 28.29 19.28
CA VAL A 170 -29.06 29.62 19.49
C VAL A 170 -30.45 29.47 20.11
N SER A 171 -30.87 30.48 20.85
CA SER A 171 -32.20 30.55 21.45
C SER A 171 -32.81 31.90 21.07
N HIS A 172 -34.01 31.88 20.52
CA HIS A 172 -34.71 33.07 20.04
C HIS A 172 -36.10 33.13 20.68
N HIS A 173 -36.40 34.24 21.36
CA HIS A 173 -37.70 34.50 21.98
C HIS A 173 -38.49 35.52 21.15
N ASN A 174 -39.77 35.24 20.91
CA ASN A 174 -40.67 36.15 20.21
C ASN A 174 -41.58 36.87 21.22
N ASP A 175 -41.21 38.08 21.61
CA ASP A 175 -42.00 38.94 22.52
C ASP A 175 -43.23 39.59 21.86
N THR A 176 -43.47 39.34 20.57
CA THR A 176 -44.56 39.99 19.84
C THR A 176 -45.82 39.13 19.82
N SER A 177 -46.94 39.73 19.39
CA SER A 177 -48.22 39.04 19.19
C SER A 177 -48.34 38.36 17.81
N LEU A 178 -47.31 38.46 16.95
CA LEU A 178 -47.31 37.91 15.60
C LEU A 178 -46.19 36.86 15.44
N VAL A 179 -46.36 35.91 14.52
CA VAL A 179 -45.31 34.93 14.20
C VAL A 179 -44.10 35.66 13.61
N GLN A 180 -42.90 35.34 14.11
CA GLN A 180 -41.64 35.85 13.56
C GLN A 180 -40.96 34.79 12.70
N GLU A 181 -40.31 35.22 11.63
CA GLU A 181 -39.45 34.38 10.80
C GLU A 181 -37.99 34.76 11.06
N GLU A 182 -37.20 33.79 11.52
CA GLU A 182 -35.78 33.96 11.82
C GLU A 182 -34.93 33.10 10.89
N SER A 183 -33.78 33.63 10.47
CA SER A 183 -32.82 32.91 9.64
C SER A 183 -31.55 32.61 10.40
N ILE A 184 -31.20 31.33 10.52
CA ILE A 184 -30.01 30.87 11.23
C ILE A 184 -29.04 30.30 10.21
N THR A 185 -27.94 31.01 10.03
CA THR A 185 -26.80 30.57 9.23
C THR A 185 -25.83 29.76 10.10
N TYR A 186 -25.23 28.73 9.54
CA TYR A 186 -24.10 28.03 10.16
C TYR A 186 -23.04 27.66 9.13
N SER A 187 -21.82 27.48 9.60
CA SER A 187 -20.71 26.96 8.81
C SER A 187 -19.74 26.24 9.72
N LYS A 188 -19.33 25.03 9.33
CA LYS A 188 -18.33 24.22 10.03
C LYS A 188 -17.43 23.52 9.03
N THR A 189 -16.13 23.67 9.26
CA THR A 189 -15.10 22.94 8.53
C THR A 189 -14.94 21.54 9.12
N LEU A 190 -15.05 20.51 8.29
CA LEU A 190 -14.96 19.09 8.64
C LEU A 190 -13.81 18.44 7.87
N THR A 191 -13.10 17.51 8.50
CA THR A 191 -11.95 16.84 7.89
C THR A 191 -12.26 15.37 7.66
N LYS A 192 -12.53 15.00 6.40
CA LYS A 192 -12.70 13.61 5.98
C LYS A 192 -11.33 12.96 5.72
N THR A 193 -11.22 11.68 6.05
CA THR A 193 -10.00 10.90 5.76
C THR A 193 -10.34 9.56 5.13
N SER A 194 -9.40 9.06 4.32
CA SER A 194 -9.47 7.74 3.69
C SER A 194 -8.07 7.15 3.61
N SER A 195 -7.91 5.91 4.05
CA SER A 195 -6.63 5.21 4.08
C SER A 195 -6.84 3.74 3.72
N TRP A 196 -6.00 3.20 2.84
CA TRP A 196 -5.96 1.77 2.51
C TRP A 196 -4.60 1.21 2.88
N SER A 197 -4.56 0.23 3.79
CA SER A 197 -3.31 -0.49 4.07
C SER A 197 -2.96 -1.42 2.91
N VAL A 198 -1.68 -1.61 2.61
CA VAL A 198 -1.23 -2.53 1.55
C VAL A 198 -0.36 -3.62 2.17
N SER A 199 -0.65 -4.88 1.85
CA SER A 199 0.15 -6.01 2.33
C SER A 199 1.53 -6.04 1.67
N ASN A 200 2.54 -6.56 2.37
CA ASN A 200 3.92 -6.79 1.87
C ASN A 200 4.77 -5.55 1.60
N LYS A 201 4.31 -4.37 2.07
CA LYS A 201 5.05 -3.09 2.08
C LYS A 201 5.47 -2.56 0.70
N ILE A 202 4.81 -3.00 -0.37
CA ILE A 202 5.19 -2.63 -1.74
C ILE A 202 5.04 -1.12 -2.00
N GLU A 203 4.13 -0.46 -1.29
CA GLU A 203 3.90 0.99 -1.28
C GLU A 203 5.10 1.81 -0.83
N SER A 204 6.07 1.18 -0.14
CA SER A 204 7.33 1.85 0.20
C SER A 204 8.26 2.06 -1.00
N THR A 205 8.14 1.21 -2.03
CA THR A 205 8.96 1.25 -3.24
C THR A 205 8.20 1.77 -4.46
N LEU A 206 6.87 1.66 -4.45
CA LEU A 206 5.99 2.07 -5.54
C LEU A 206 5.05 3.18 -5.08
N ASN A 207 4.88 4.19 -5.93
CA ASN A 207 3.80 5.15 -5.75
C ASN A 207 2.48 4.53 -6.23
N VAL A 208 1.63 4.15 -5.27
CA VAL A 208 0.37 3.46 -5.52
C VAL A 208 -0.79 4.47 -5.54
N SER A 209 -1.51 4.54 -6.66
CA SER A 209 -2.81 5.21 -6.73
C SER A 209 -3.94 4.22 -6.45
N VAL A 210 -4.98 4.65 -5.77
CA VAL A 210 -6.19 3.87 -5.52
C VAL A 210 -7.28 4.31 -6.49
N LYS A 211 -7.90 3.36 -7.16
CA LYS A 211 -9.07 3.56 -8.03
C LYS A 211 -10.27 2.86 -7.40
N ALA A 212 -10.99 3.57 -6.55
CA ALA A 212 -12.07 3.01 -5.74
C ALA A 212 -13.16 4.04 -5.44
N GLY A 213 -14.36 3.54 -5.15
CA GLY A 213 -15.38 4.32 -4.44
C GLY A 213 -15.04 4.36 -2.95
N ILE A 214 -15.31 5.47 -2.29
CA ILE A 214 -15.01 5.67 -0.87
C ILE A 214 -16.29 5.41 -0.05
N PRO A 215 -16.25 4.58 1.02
CA PRO A 215 -17.38 4.41 1.92
C PRO A 215 -17.81 5.72 2.57
N ASP A 216 -19.10 6.04 2.49
CA ASP A 216 -19.70 7.23 3.08
C ASP A 216 -20.92 6.89 3.94
N LEU A 217 -21.22 7.76 4.90
CA LEU A 217 -22.26 7.57 5.92
C LEU A 217 -23.58 8.13 5.44
N VAL A 218 -24.64 7.32 5.55
CA VAL A 218 -26.00 7.75 5.24
C VAL A 218 -26.96 7.42 6.39
N GLU A 219 -27.95 8.27 6.59
CA GLU A 219 -29.05 8.04 7.51
C GLU A 219 -30.17 7.27 6.81
N VAL A 220 -30.69 6.24 7.50
CA VAL A 220 -31.80 5.40 7.07
C VAL A 220 -32.80 5.28 8.22
N SER A 221 -34.01 4.78 7.95
CA SER A 221 -35.06 4.67 8.98
C SER A 221 -34.64 3.85 10.22
N SER A 222 -33.73 2.88 10.06
CA SER A 222 -33.19 2.05 11.13
C SER A 222 -31.93 2.61 11.80
N GLY A 223 -31.53 3.86 11.51
CA GLY A 223 -30.33 4.51 12.06
C GLY A 223 -29.34 4.92 10.96
N PHE A 224 -28.11 4.42 11.04
CA PHE A 224 -27.05 4.77 10.08
C PHE A 224 -26.52 3.55 9.35
N SER A 225 -26.15 3.73 8.09
CA SER A 225 -25.52 2.71 7.26
C SER A 225 -24.41 3.31 6.39
N LEU A 226 -23.60 2.44 5.78
CA LEU A 226 -22.57 2.85 4.83
C LEU A 226 -23.02 2.59 3.40
N THR A 227 -22.66 3.49 2.50
CA THR A 227 -22.76 3.32 1.05
C THR A 227 -21.39 3.56 0.42
N VAL A 228 -21.19 3.13 -0.83
CA VAL A 228 -19.93 3.38 -1.54
C VAL A 228 -20.17 4.45 -2.59
N GLY A 229 -19.38 5.52 -2.54
CA GLY A 229 -19.43 6.60 -3.52
C GLY A 229 -18.96 6.18 -4.92
N VAL A 230 -19.04 7.10 -5.87
CA VAL A 230 -18.55 6.88 -7.25
C VAL A 230 -17.05 6.60 -7.22
N GLN A 231 -16.60 5.71 -8.11
CA GLN A 231 -15.18 5.39 -8.26
C GLN A 231 -14.38 6.64 -8.65
N GLN A 232 -13.33 6.92 -7.90
CA GLN A 232 -12.40 8.03 -8.14
C GLN A 232 -10.94 7.55 -8.04
N SER A 233 -10.02 8.33 -8.59
CA SER A 233 -8.58 8.11 -8.42
C SER A 233 -8.07 8.94 -7.25
N THR A 234 -7.37 8.31 -6.31
CA THR A 234 -6.80 8.96 -5.12
C THR A 234 -5.44 8.36 -4.75
N SER A 235 -4.75 8.95 -3.78
CA SER A 235 -3.61 8.36 -3.07
C SER A 235 -4.07 7.31 -2.05
N LEU A 236 -3.14 6.47 -1.58
CA LEU A 236 -3.38 5.51 -0.50
C LEU A 236 -3.86 6.14 0.81
N GLN A 237 -3.48 7.40 1.05
CA GLN A 237 -3.96 8.22 2.15
C GLN A 237 -4.46 9.54 1.59
N LYS A 238 -5.71 9.87 1.87
CA LYS A 238 -6.37 11.11 1.47
C LYS A 238 -6.91 11.80 2.72
N THR A 239 -6.64 13.09 2.82
CA THR A 239 -7.29 13.99 3.77
C THR A 239 -7.95 15.08 2.97
N GLU A 240 -9.23 15.31 3.22
CA GLU A 240 -10.02 16.32 2.53
C GLU A 240 -10.78 17.16 3.55
N THR A 241 -10.69 18.47 3.39
CA THR A 241 -11.42 19.41 4.22
C THR A 241 -12.64 19.89 3.46
N ILE A 242 -13.82 19.69 4.03
CA ILE A 242 -15.08 20.16 3.48
C ILE A 242 -15.66 21.24 4.40
N THR A 243 -16.43 22.16 3.84
CA THR A 243 -17.19 23.15 4.62
C THR A 243 -18.66 22.78 4.54
N GLU A 244 -19.23 22.39 5.68
CA GLU A 244 -20.66 22.15 5.84
C GLU A 244 -21.31 23.47 6.29
N SER A 245 -22.19 24.02 5.47
CA SER A 245 -22.85 25.30 5.74
C SER A 245 -24.23 25.33 5.13
N ASP A 246 -25.20 25.91 5.84
CA ASP A 246 -26.55 26.15 5.31
C ASP A 246 -27.23 27.31 6.06
N THR A 247 -28.38 27.74 5.57
CA THR A 247 -29.26 28.75 6.19
C THR A 247 -30.64 28.15 6.42
N ILE A 248 -31.05 28.09 7.68
CA ILE A 248 -32.33 27.51 8.08
C ILE A 248 -33.29 28.65 8.43
N SER A 249 -34.48 28.63 7.85
CA SER A 249 -35.57 29.54 8.21
C SER A 249 -36.51 28.88 9.21
N LEU A 250 -36.79 29.55 10.33
CA LEU A 250 -37.66 29.05 11.40
C LEU A 250 -38.78 30.04 11.68
N LYS A 251 -39.96 29.51 12.01
CA LYS A 251 -41.12 30.28 12.47
C LYS A 251 -41.22 30.17 13.98
N ILE A 252 -41.18 31.32 14.66
CA ILE A 252 -41.26 31.40 16.12
C ILE A 252 -42.64 31.94 16.48
N PRO A 253 -43.52 31.16 17.13
CA PRO A 253 -44.85 31.63 17.52
C PRO A 253 -44.81 32.79 18.52
N PRO A 254 -45.89 33.58 18.62
CA PRO A 254 -46.03 34.65 19.62
C PRO A 254 -45.80 34.15 21.05
N GLY A 255 -44.99 34.88 21.82
CA GLY A 255 -44.71 34.59 23.23
C GLY A 255 -43.92 33.29 23.48
N LYS A 256 -43.31 32.69 22.45
CA LYS A 256 -42.57 31.44 22.54
C LYS A 256 -41.07 31.62 22.36
N THR A 257 -40.30 30.74 22.97
CA THR A 257 -38.86 30.60 22.74
C THR A 257 -38.59 29.37 21.89
N MET A 258 -37.79 29.53 20.83
CA MET A 258 -37.28 28.43 20.03
C MET A 258 -35.79 28.24 20.32
N ASP A 259 -35.43 27.10 20.91
CA ASP A 259 -34.04 26.65 21.00
C ASP A 259 -33.70 25.84 19.76
N VAL A 260 -32.56 26.15 19.14
CA VAL A 260 -32.08 25.49 17.94
C VAL A 260 -30.71 24.92 18.23
N GLU A 261 -30.52 23.66 17.87
CA GLU A 261 -29.24 22.97 17.97
C GLU A 261 -28.91 22.32 16.64
N ILE A 262 -27.71 22.59 16.12
CA ILE A 262 -27.22 22.07 14.86
C ILE A 262 -26.04 21.17 15.17
N THR A 263 -26.11 19.92 14.72
CA THR A 263 -25.09 18.89 14.95
C THR A 263 -24.75 18.17 13.65
N VAL A 264 -23.55 17.59 13.56
CA VAL A 264 -23.17 16.65 12.49
C VAL A 264 -22.80 15.32 13.12
N GLY A 265 -23.14 14.20 12.50
CA GLY A 265 -22.73 12.88 12.97
C GLY A 265 -21.36 12.52 12.41
N LYS A 266 -20.37 12.29 13.27
CA LYS A 266 -19.05 11.78 12.86
C LYS A 266 -18.97 10.28 13.04
N ALA A 267 -18.41 9.58 12.05
CA ALA A 267 -18.08 8.16 12.16
C ALA A 267 -16.62 7.90 11.79
N ASN A 268 -15.97 7.04 12.58
CA ASN A 268 -14.72 6.40 12.19
C ASN A 268 -15.09 5.04 11.57
N ILE A 269 -14.64 4.81 10.35
CA ILE A 269 -14.87 3.59 9.57
C ILE A 269 -13.61 2.73 9.65
N ASP A 270 -13.81 1.44 9.88
CA ASP A 270 -12.79 0.40 9.83
C ASP A 270 -13.40 -0.81 9.11
N LEU A 271 -12.90 -1.12 7.91
CA LEU A 271 -13.46 -2.15 7.03
C LEU A 271 -12.36 -2.96 6.37
N ASP A 272 -12.53 -4.28 6.35
CA ASP A 272 -11.75 -5.13 5.45
C ASP A 272 -12.04 -4.76 4.00
N TYR A 273 -10.99 -4.77 3.18
CA TYR A 273 -11.11 -4.62 1.73
C TYR A 273 -10.40 -5.75 0.98
N ARG A 274 -10.89 -6.02 -0.24
CA ARG A 274 -10.22 -6.85 -1.25
C ARG A 274 -10.05 -6.03 -2.52
N ALA A 275 -8.88 -6.11 -3.13
CA ALA A 275 -8.55 -5.37 -4.35
C ALA A 275 -7.51 -6.12 -5.18
N THR A 276 -7.14 -5.53 -6.30
CA THR A 276 -6.10 -6.00 -7.20
C THR A 276 -5.03 -4.92 -7.35
N VAL A 277 -3.77 -5.27 -7.15
CA VAL A 277 -2.65 -4.37 -7.51
C VAL A 277 -2.28 -4.64 -8.97
N LYS A 278 -2.18 -3.57 -9.74
CA LYS A 278 -1.82 -3.56 -11.15
C LYS A 278 -0.61 -2.66 -11.37
N VAL A 279 0.54 -3.28 -11.58
CA VAL A 279 1.79 -2.59 -11.95
C VAL A 279 1.90 -2.59 -13.47
N THR A 280 1.80 -1.43 -14.09
CA THR A 280 1.97 -1.26 -15.54
C THR A 280 3.40 -0.80 -15.81
N CYS A 281 4.12 -1.54 -16.65
CA CYS A 281 5.51 -1.23 -17.02
C CYS A 281 5.56 -0.27 -18.22
N MET A 282 6.69 0.43 -18.40
CA MET A 282 6.92 1.35 -19.52
C MET A 282 6.84 0.65 -20.89
N ASN A 283 7.13 -0.65 -20.94
CA ASN A 283 6.99 -1.48 -22.15
C ASN A 283 5.56 -1.99 -22.40
N GLY A 284 4.56 -1.50 -21.65
CA GLY A 284 3.14 -1.87 -21.78
C GLY A 284 2.73 -3.16 -21.08
N SER A 285 3.66 -4.00 -20.62
CA SER A 285 3.34 -5.22 -19.89
C SER A 285 2.88 -4.95 -18.46
N GLN A 286 2.17 -5.91 -17.86
CA GLN A 286 1.54 -5.74 -16.55
C GLN A 286 1.88 -6.90 -15.60
N LEU A 287 2.14 -6.56 -14.34
CA LEU A 287 2.18 -7.49 -13.23
C LEU A 287 0.93 -7.25 -12.37
N VAL A 288 0.14 -8.29 -12.14
CA VAL A 288 -1.16 -8.21 -11.48
C VAL A 288 -1.23 -9.26 -10.38
N PHE A 289 -1.63 -8.83 -9.18
CA PHE A 289 -1.78 -9.73 -8.03
C PHE A 289 -2.85 -9.22 -7.06
N PRO A 290 -3.50 -10.11 -6.29
CA PRO A 290 -4.50 -9.70 -5.30
C PRO A 290 -3.84 -8.98 -4.12
N SER A 291 -4.58 -8.03 -3.53
CA SER A 291 -4.24 -7.37 -2.26
C SER A 291 -5.44 -7.35 -1.34
N ASN A 292 -5.20 -7.64 -0.07
CA ASN A 292 -6.20 -7.53 0.99
C ASN A 292 -5.63 -6.63 2.09
N GLY A 293 -6.50 -5.88 2.74
CA GLY A 293 -6.09 -4.99 3.80
C GLY A 293 -7.29 -4.39 4.52
N ILE A 294 -7.02 -3.32 5.24
CA ILE A 294 -7.98 -2.58 6.04
C ILE A 294 -8.09 -1.18 5.45
N TYR A 295 -9.32 -0.77 5.20
CA TYR A 295 -9.69 0.61 4.94
C TYR A 295 -10.04 1.28 6.25
N THR A 296 -9.41 2.42 6.52
CA THR A 296 -9.82 3.31 7.62
C THR A 296 -10.21 4.67 7.07
N GLY A 297 -11.20 5.30 7.69
CA GLY A 297 -11.62 6.63 7.27
C GLY A 297 -12.45 7.36 8.31
N VAL A 298 -12.48 8.68 8.19
CA VAL A 298 -13.38 9.55 8.95
C VAL A 298 -14.37 10.16 7.98
N THR A 299 -15.66 10.02 8.27
CA THR A 299 -16.71 10.68 7.52
C THR A 299 -17.76 11.31 8.44
N TYR A 300 -18.63 12.11 7.83
CA TYR A 300 -19.65 12.90 8.49
C TYR A 300 -20.98 12.78 7.76
N THR A 301 -22.09 12.82 8.49
CA THR A 301 -23.42 13.08 7.90
C THR A 301 -23.56 14.55 7.51
N SER A 302 -24.60 14.85 6.74
CA SER A 302 -25.14 16.20 6.68
C SER A 302 -25.53 16.71 8.07
N ALA A 303 -25.58 18.03 8.23
CA ALA A 303 -26.02 18.63 9.47
C ALA A 303 -27.48 18.28 9.79
N ARG A 304 -27.75 18.04 11.07
CA ARG A 304 -29.08 17.84 11.64
C ARG A 304 -29.46 19.04 12.48
N VAL A 305 -30.69 19.49 12.29
CA VAL A 305 -31.28 20.60 13.04
C VAL A 305 -32.30 20.03 14.02
N SER A 306 -32.10 20.31 15.30
CA SER A 306 -33.04 20.00 16.38
C SER A 306 -33.62 21.31 16.90
N THR A 307 -34.94 21.36 17.04
CA THR A 307 -35.65 22.54 17.55
C THR A 307 -36.51 22.17 18.75
N LYS A 308 -36.47 22.99 19.80
CA LYS A 308 -37.31 22.83 20.99
C LYS A 308 -38.03 24.13 21.31
N GLU A 309 -39.35 24.09 21.27
CA GLU A 309 -40.20 25.19 21.69
C GLU A 309 -40.39 25.16 23.22
N ARG A 310 -40.40 26.35 23.84
CA ARG A 310 -40.77 26.57 25.24
C ARG A 310 -41.78 27.72 25.32
#